data_AF-A0A2U2NB21-F1
#
_entry.id   AF-A0A2U2NB21-F1
#
_cell.length_a   1.000
_cell.length_b   1.000
_cell.length_c   1.000
_cell.angle_alpha   90.00
_cell.angle_beta   90.00
_cell.angle_gamma   90.00
#
_symmetry.space_group_name_H-M   'P 1'
#
loop_
_entity.id
_entity.type
_entity.pdbx_description
1 polymer ?
#
loop_
_entity_poly.entity_id
_entity_poly.type
_entity_poly.pdbx_seq_one_letter_code
_entity_poly.pdbx_strand_id
1 'polypeptide(L)' 'MRWRDRTTEPQRWAVIGFDQQRRPIELVYVKTADPEPLVIHANYLTKGFFTERSRA' A
#
# COMPACT_ATOMS: atom_id res chain seq x y z
N MET A 1 4.58 -3.48 -5.33
CA MET A 1 5.40 -2.43 -4.70
C MET A 1 5.27 -1.18 -5.57
N ARG A 2 5.18 0.05 -5.04
CA ARG A 2 5.10 1.24 -5.91
C ARG A 2 6.48 1.58 -6.45
N TRP A 3 6.57 2.14 -7.67
CA TRP A 3 7.85 2.51 -8.27
C TRP A 3 8.67 3.43 -7.36
N ARG A 4 8.04 4.46 -6.80
CA ARG A 4 8.67 5.45 -5.91
C ARG A 4 9.20 4.87 -4.59
N ASP A 5 8.67 3.72 -4.18
CA ASP A 5 9.02 3.09 -2.90
C ASP A 5 10.16 2.06 -3.05
N ARG A 6 10.61 1.78 -4.28
CA ARG A 6 11.64 0.74 -4.56
C ARG A 6 12.99 0.96 -3.87
N THR A 7 13.30 2.20 -3.52
CA THR A 7 14.58 2.58 -2.88
C THR A 7 14.36 3.24 -1.52
N THR A 8 13.17 3.08 -0.94
CA THR A 8 12.88 3.63 0.39
C THR A 8 13.39 2.70 1.48
N GLU A 9 14.01 3.29 2.50
CA GLU A 9 14.37 2.59 3.74
C GLU A 9 13.55 3.18 4.90
N PRO A 10 12.76 2.36 5.62
CA PRO A 10 12.52 0.94 5.39
C PRO A 10 11.70 0.66 4.12
N GLN A 11 11.81 -0.56 3.60
CA GLN A 11 11.09 -0.97 2.39
C GLN A 11 9.57 -0.90 2.58
N ARG A 12 8.91 -0.07 1.77
CA ARG A 12 7.46 0.08 1.78
C ARG A 12 6.78 -0.84 0.78
N TRP A 13 5.64 -1.37 1.17
CA TRP A 13 4.81 -2.27 0.38
C TRP A 13 3.44 -1.65 0.14
N ALA A 14 2.88 -1.90 -1.03
CA ALA A 14 1.61 -1.34 -1.45
C ALA A 14 0.64 -2.46 -1.82
N VAL A 15 -0.58 -2.38 -1.29
CA VAL A 15 -1.65 -3.35 -1.53
C VAL A 15 -2.98 -2.62 -1.76
N ILE A 16 -3.88 -3.26 -2.50
CA ILE A 16 -5.26 -2.83 -2.64
C ILE A 16 -6.10 -3.77 -1.78
N GLY A 17 -6.85 -3.20 -0.84
CA GLY A 17 -7.77 -3.92 0.04
C GLY A 17 -9.19 -3.38 -0.08
N PHE A 18 -10.04 -3.78 0.85
CA PHE A 18 -11.41 -3.27 0.98
C PHE A 18 -11.67 -2.89 2.44
N ASP A 19 -12.45 -1.84 2.65
CA ASP A 19 -12.95 -1.51 3.98
C ASP A 19 -14.19 -2.38 4.35
N GLN A 20 -14.75 -2.15 5.54
CA GLN A 20 -15.93 -2.88 6.02
C GLN A 20 -17.17 -2.73 5.13
N GLN A 21 -17.23 -1.68 4.29
CA GLN A 21 -18.32 -1.38 3.37
C GLN A 21 -17.99 -1.85 1.94
N ARG A 22 -16.93 -2.64 1.75
CA ARG A 22 -16.42 -3.12 0.45
C ARG A 22 -15.97 -2.01 -0.48
N ARG A 23 -15.61 -0.84 0.05
CA ARG A 23 -15.01 0.22 -0.76
C ARG A 23 -13.52 -0.08 -0.92
N PRO A 24 -12.97 0.02 -2.14
CA PRO A 24 -11.57 -0.28 -2.37
C PRO A 24 -10.68 0.76 -1.69
N ILE A 25 -9.66 0.28 -1.00
CA ILE A 25 -8.68 1.12 -0.29
C ILE A 25 -7.27 0.81 -0.81
N GLU A 26 -6.47 1.86 -0.94
CA GLU A 26 -5.04 1.76 -1.13
C GLU A 26 -4.34 1.77 0.23
N LEU A 27 -3.48 0.79 0.47
CA LEU A 27 -2.72 0.66 1.71
C LEU A 27 -1.23 0.65 1.40
N VAL A 28 -0.45 1.45 2.14
CA VAL A 28 1.00 1.35 2.18
C VAL A 28 1.43 0.98 3.59
N TYR A 29 2.28 -0.03 3.69
CA TYR A 29 2.74 -0.55 4.97
C TYR A 29 4.23 -0.88 4.93
N VAL A 30 4.81 -0.97 6.13
CA VAL A 30 6.17 -1.44 6.37
C VAL A 30 6.09 -2.75 7.16
N LYS A 31 6.88 -3.74 6.77
CA LYS A 31 7.05 -4.95 7.59
C LYS A 31 8.00 -4.62 8.74
N THR A 32 7.59 -4.87 9.97
CA THR A 32 8.43 -4.73 11.16
C THR A 32 8.81 -6.12 11.67
N ALA A 33 9.45 -6.20 12.84
CA ALA A 33 9.66 -7.46 13.54
C ALA A 33 8.35 -8.01 14.16
N ASP A 34 7.30 -7.19 14.23
CA ASP A 34 6.02 -7.56 14.79
C ASP A 34 5.20 -8.42 13.80
N PRO A 35 4.25 -9.22 14.29
CA PRO A 35 3.35 -10.00 13.44
C PRO A 35 2.48 -9.11 12.53
N GLU A 36 2.14 -7.92 13.00
CA GLU A 36 1.27 -6.98 12.32
C GLU A 36 2.11 -5.91 11.60
N PRO A 37 1.86 -5.65 10.30
CA PRO A 37 2.59 -4.61 9.59
C PRO A 37 2.18 -3.21 10.05
N LEU A 38 3.14 -2.28 10.10
CA LEU A 38 2.87 -0.88 10.36
C LEU A 38 2.27 -0.22 9.11
N VAL A 39 0.99 0.14 9.17
CA VAL A 39 0.32 0.90 8.10
C VAL A 39 0.71 2.37 8.21
N ILE A 40 1.32 2.90 7.16
CA ILE A 40 1.78 4.30 7.10
C ILE A 40 0.91 5.18 6.19
N HIS A 41 0.02 4.56 5.39
CA HIS A 41 -0.93 5.25 4.53
C HIS A 41 -2.14 4.36 4.26
N ALA A 42 -3.34 4.93 4.42
CA ALA A 42 -4.60 4.28 4.10
C ALA A 42 -5.56 5.33 3.52
N ASN A 43 -5.96 5.17 2.26
CA ASN A 43 -6.90 6.06 1.58
C ASN A 43 -7.86 5.26 0.70
N TYR A 44 -8.95 5.88 0.25
CA TYR A 44 -9.75 5.29 -0.83
C TYR A 44 -8.92 5.15 -2.10
N LEU A 45 -9.13 4.05 -2.81
CA LEU A 45 -8.37 3.70 -3.99
C LEU A 45 -8.46 4.79 -5.06
N THR A 46 -7.31 5.29 -5.49
CA THR A 46 -7.22 6.22 -6.61
C THR A 46 -6.88 5.51 -7.91
N LYS A 47 -7.30 6.07 -9.06
CA LYS A 47 -6.89 5.59 -10.39
C LYS A 47 -5.37 5.59 -10.56
N GLY A 48 -4.69 6.58 -9.98
CA GLY A 48 -3.24 6.72 -10.02
C GLY A 48 -2.53 5.57 -9.30
N PHE A 49 -2.98 5.23 -8.08
CA PHE A 49 -2.42 4.12 -7.33
C PHE A 49 -2.65 2.77 -8.00
N PHE A 50 -3.87 2.55 -8.53
CA PHE A 50 -4.17 1.34 -9.29
C PHE A 50 -3.23 1.18 -10.49
N THR A 51 -3.01 2.26 -11.25
CA THR A 51 -2.11 2.25 -12.42
C THR A 51 -0.66 2.00 -12.01
N GLU A 52 -0.20 2.64 -10.93
CA GLU A 52 1.16 2.47 -10.40
C GLU A 52 1.40 1.03 -9.94
N ARG A 53 0.41 0.37 -9.31
CA ARG A 53 0.52 -1.03 -8.86
C ARG A 53 0.44 -2.03 -10.01
N SER A 54 -0.39 -1.77 -11.02
CA SER A 54 -0.53 -2.66 -12.18
C SER A 54 0.70 -2.66 -13.11
N ARG A 55 1.56 -1.65 -13.00
CA ARG A 55 2.79 -1.52 -13.79
C ARG A 55 4.06 -1.97 -13.07
N ALA A 56 3.97 -2.33 -11.79
CA ALA A 56 5.13 -2.51 -10.91
C ALA A 56 5.40 -3.97 -10.55
#